data_AF-T1PC88-F1
#
_entry.id   AF-T1PC88-F1
#
_cell.length_a   1.000
_cell.length_b   1.000
_cell.length_c   1.000
_cell.angle_alpha   90.00
_cell.angle_beta   90.00
_cell.angle_gamma   90.00
#
_symmetry.space_group_name_H-M   'P 1'
#
loop_
_entity.id
_entity.type
_entity.pdbx_description
1 polymer ?
#
loop_
_entity_poly.entity_id
_entity_poly.type
_entity_poly.pdbx_seq_one_letter_code
_entity_poly.pdbx_strand_id
1 'polypeptide(L)'
;MLQMESHLDKRRNTAVWKDHSRAVIQPLIKSNIVKRLHLATRCNEEFLQHICGIWDVNSYEIRAPDSEGMRALYLNASMLAHNCIPNANQAIDDQYRIKIYANRDIDKDEMVTISYTNVLMGTDDRRNFLREGKYFHCVCARCEDPTELESHMSTLICNKCATNKQEGFILKIDPKTWKCSNCQHCLKTEQVETILEKVKEEVFHAQDDIRHLEYLLTKLTTLLHKNHYIIVDVKQNIANMLRTIIRNSLQRPGRQLYERKIRLCQELVVLLHIIQPGISRLKAIALYEMAIASAELYRLRFGEDEISAQELQEYLRKCEAMYRESMRLLLYEPPETPEGQLVKSIISELRDLRSDIQILDNPLPEHDDE
;
A
#
# COMPACT_ATOMS: atom_id res chain seq x y z
N MET A 1 -29.77 -3.41 -6.15
CA MET A 1 -28.95 -4.65 -6.10
C MET A 1 -29.03 -5.46 -7.39
N LEU A 2 -30.18 -6.00 -7.83
CA LEU A 2 -30.22 -6.91 -8.99
C LEU A 2 -29.76 -6.32 -10.34
N GLN A 3 -29.70 -4.99 -10.46
CA GLN A 3 -29.20 -4.26 -11.62
C GLN A 3 -27.67 -4.06 -11.61
N MET A 4 -26.99 -4.45 -10.53
CA MET A 4 -25.53 -4.34 -10.44
C MET A 4 -24.87 -5.35 -11.38
N GLU A 5 -23.73 -4.96 -11.92
CA GLU A 5 -22.96 -5.79 -12.85
C GLU A 5 -22.49 -7.08 -12.17
N SER A 6 -22.68 -8.21 -12.84
CA SER A 6 -22.33 -9.54 -12.32
C SER A 6 -21.41 -10.31 -13.26
N HIS A 7 -21.20 -9.79 -14.48
CA HIS A 7 -20.44 -10.41 -15.55
C HIS A 7 -20.81 -11.87 -15.79
N LEU A 8 -22.11 -12.19 -15.66
CA LEU A 8 -22.62 -13.57 -15.69
C LEU A 8 -22.17 -14.34 -16.95
N ASP A 9 -22.25 -13.70 -18.11
CA ASP A 9 -21.86 -14.32 -19.38
C ASP A 9 -20.35 -14.63 -19.44
N LYS A 10 -19.51 -13.72 -18.93
CA LYS A 10 -18.06 -13.94 -18.83
C LYS A 10 -17.70 -15.00 -17.79
N ARG A 11 -18.52 -15.14 -16.74
CA ARG A 11 -18.31 -16.13 -15.66
C ARG A 11 -18.74 -17.52 -16.06
N ARG A 12 -19.69 -17.68 -16.99
CA ARG A 12 -20.24 -18.99 -17.37
C ARG A 12 -19.13 -19.97 -17.77
N ASN A 13 -19.19 -21.20 -17.22
CA ASN A 13 -18.23 -22.29 -17.45
C ASN A 13 -16.78 -22.06 -16.97
N THR A 14 -16.48 -20.94 -16.30
CA THR A 14 -15.17 -20.67 -15.69
C THR A 14 -14.95 -21.47 -14.39
N ALA A 15 -13.74 -21.41 -13.84
CA ALA A 15 -13.43 -21.99 -12.52
C ALA A 15 -14.32 -21.40 -11.41
N VAL A 16 -14.45 -20.07 -11.36
CA VAL A 16 -15.30 -19.37 -10.39
C VAL A 16 -16.75 -19.86 -10.46
N TRP A 17 -17.31 -20.03 -11.67
CA TRP A 17 -18.66 -20.57 -11.80
C TRP A 17 -18.81 -21.96 -11.19
N LYS A 18 -17.86 -22.86 -11.47
CA LYS A 18 -17.86 -24.24 -10.95
C LYS A 18 -17.71 -24.24 -9.43
N ASP A 19 -16.83 -23.39 -8.89
CA ASP A 19 -16.63 -23.26 -7.45
C ASP A 19 -17.88 -22.74 -6.74
N HIS A 20 -18.53 -21.72 -7.28
CA HIS A 20 -19.78 -21.22 -6.72
C HIS A 20 -20.90 -22.26 -6.77
N SER A 21 -21.00 -22.99 -7.89
CA SER A 21 -21.97 -24.09 -8.01
C SER A 21 -21.75 -25.11 -6.91
N ARG A 22 -20.51 -25.58 -6.73
CA ARG A 22 -20.13 -26.60 -5.73
C ARG A 22 -20.26 -26.11 -4.29
N ALA A 23 -19.73 -24.93 -3.97
CA ALA A 23 -19.52 -24.47 -2.60
C ALA A 23 -20.69 -23.66 -2.02
N VAL A 24 -21.49 -23.02 -2.87
CA VAL A 24 -22.58 -22.13 -2.42
C VAL A 24 -23.93 -22.65 -2.89
N ILE A 25 -24.10 -22.82 -4.20
CA ILE A 25 -25.41 -23.02 -4.82
C ILE A 25 -25.97 -24.42 -4.53
N GLN A 26 -25.19 -25.47 -4.78
CA GLN A 26 -25.63 -26.85 -4.55
C GLN A 26 -25.98 -27.11 -3.06
N PRO A 27 -25.19 -26.65 -2.07
CA PRO A 27 -25.59 -26.71 -0.66
C PRO A 27 -26.91 -25.98 -0.35
N LEU A 28 -27.11 -24.77 -0.88
CA LEU A 28 -28.34 -24.00 -0.68
C LEU A 28 -29.57 -24.70 -1.27
N ILE A 29 -29.45 -25.26 -2.47
CA ILE A 29 -30.54 -26.01 -3.12
C ILE A 29 -30.85 -27.30 -2.34
N LYS A 30 -29.81 -28.09 -1.98
CA LYS A 30 -29.97 -29.37 -1.26
C LYS A 30 -30.56 -29.21 0.13
N SER A 31 -30.24 -28.13 0.83
CA SER A 31 -30.80 -27.84 2.16
C SER A 31 -32.29 -27.47 2.15
N ASN A 32 -32.89 -27.26 0.96
CA ASN A 32 -34.26 -26.76 0.78
C ASN A 32 -34.53 -25.37 1.41
N ILE A 33 -33.51 -24.65 1.91
CA ILE A 33 -33.65 -23.28 2.44
C ILE A 33 -34.23 -22.36 1.37
N VAL A 34 -33.77 -22.51 0.13
CA VAL A 34 -34.20 -21.71 -1.02
C VAL A 34 -35.72 -21.75 -1.23
N LYS A 35 -36.36 -22.89 -0.98
CA LYS A 35 -37.82 -23.06 -1.12
C LYS A 35 -38.62 -22.28 -0.08
N ARG A 36 -37.99 -21.87 1.02
CA ARG A 36 -38.60 -21.08 2.11
C ARG A 36 -38.44 -19.57 1.92
N LEU A 37 -37.68 -19.13 0.91
CA LEU A 37 -37.50 -17.72 0.62
C LEU A 37 -38.73 -17.15 -0.10
N HIS A 38 -39.03 -15.86 0.13
CA HIS A 38 -40.12 -15.16 -0.55
C HIS A 38 -40.01 -15.19 -2.09
N LEU A 39 -38.80 -15.37 -2.63
CA LEU A 39 -38.51 -15.44 -4.05
C LEU A 39 -38.16 -16.87 -4.52
N ALA A 40 -38.60 -17.89 -3.81
CA ALA A 40 -38.27 -19.30 -4.07
C ALA A 40 -38.40 -19.71 -5.56
N THR A 41 -39.43 -19.23 -6.26
CA THR A 41 -39.68 -19.54 -7.67
C THR A 41 -38.61 -19.01 -8.63
N ARG A 42 -37.87 -17.97 -8.23
CA ARG A 42 -36.79 -17.36 -9.02
C ARG A 42 -35.41 -17.89 -8.66
N CYS A 43 -35.25 -18.54 -7.52
CA CYS A 43 -33.96 -18.99 -7.01
C CYS A 43 -33.49 -20.31 -7.65
N ASN A 44 -33.26 -20.28 -8.95
CA ASN A 44 -32.57 -21.33 -9.68
C ASN A 44 -31.04 -21.11 -9.65
N GLU A 45 -30.27 -22.06 -10.21
CA GLU A 45 -28.80 -21.96 -10.24
C GLU A 45 -28.32 -20.68 -10.95
N GLU A 46 -28.93 -20.30 -12.06
CA GLU A 46 -28.55 -19.11 -12.81
C GLU A 46 -28.77 -17.82 -12.01
N PHE A 47 -29.90 -17.71 -11.31
CA PHE A 47 -30.16 -16.58 -10.43
C PHE A 47 -29.17 -16.53 -9.26
N LEU A 48 -28.85 -17.67 -8.64
CA LEU A 48 -27.87 -17.72 -7.56
C LEU A 48 -26.45 -17.39 -8.05
N GLN A 49 -26.09 -17.80 -9.26
CA GLN A 49 -24.84 -17.38 -9.92
C GLN A 49 -24.80 -15.87 -10.16
N HIS A 50 -25.93 -15.28 -10.57
CA HIS A 50 -26.07 -13.82 -10.73
C HIS A 50 -25.83 -13.09 -9.42
N ILE A 51 -26.48 -13.53 -8.34
CA ILE A 51 -26.27 -12.95 -7.00
C ILE A 51 -24.79 -13.06 -6.61
N CYS A 52 -24.19 -14.25 -6.74
CA CYS A 52 -22.77 -14.43 -6.46
C CYS A 52 -21.88 -13.47 -7.27
N GLY A 53 -22.15 -13.29 -8.56
CA GLY A 53 -21.38 -12.38 -9.41
C GLY A 53 -21.49 -10.92 -8.96
N ILE A 54 -22.69 -10.49 -8.53
CA ILE A 54 -22.87 -9.16 -7.94
C ILE A 54 -21.97 -9.00 -6.71
N TRP A 55 -21.93 -9.99 -5.82
CA TRP A 55 -21.09 -9.94 -4.62
C TRP A 55 -19.60 -9.90 -4.96
N ASP A 56 -19.11 -10.75 -5.87
CA ASP A 56 -17.69 -10.78 -6.25
C ASP A 56 -17.22 -9.45 -6.85
N VAL A 57 -18.04 -8.85 -7.71
CA VAL A 57 -17.68 -7.66 -8.47
C VAL A 57 -17.86 -6.37 -7.67
N ASN A 58 -18.85 -6.30 -6.78
CA ASN A 58 -19.28 -5.02 -6.21
C ASN A 58 -19.12 -4.88 -4.69
N SER A 59 -18.74 -5.95 -3.99
CA SER A 59 -18.59 -5.90 -2.54
C SER A 59 -17.31 -5.17 -2.11
N TYR A 60 -17.40 -4.61 -0.91
CA TYR A 60 -16.32 -3.94 -0.20
C TYR A 60 -15.92 -4.77 1.00
N GLU A 61 -14.63 -4.89 1.24
CA GLU A 61 -14.09 -5.49 2.47
C GLU A 61 -14.26 -4.53 3.65
N ILE A 62 -14.75 -5.05 4.76
CA ILE A 62 -14.87 -4.37 6.04
C ILE A 62 -13.71 -4.85 6.92
N ARG A 63 -12.87 -3.91 7.36
CA ARG A 63 -11.63 -4.18 8.11
C ARG A 63 -11.75 -4.02 9.62
N ALA A 64 -12.84 -3.41 10.09
CA ALA A 64 -13.14 -3.13 11.48
C ALA A 64 -14.66 -2.85 11.61
N PRO A 65 -15.28 -3.08 12.78
CA PRO A 65 -14.67 -3.45 14.05
C PRO A 65 -14.39 -4.96 14.17
N ASP A 66 -15.01 -5.77 13.31
CA ASP A 66 -14.89 -7.22 13.33
C ASP A 66 -13.53 -7.67 12.80
N SER A 67 -12.91 -8.63 13.49
CA SER A 67 -11.62 -9.22 13.09
C SER A 67 -11.75 -10.26 11.97
N GLU A 68 -12.93 -10.84 11.82
CA GLU A 68 -13.27 -11.78 10.76
C GLU A 68 -13.60 -10.98 9.50
N GLY A 69 -12.83 -11.16 8.41
CA GLY A 69 -12.98 -10.38 7.18
C GLY A 69 -14.40 -10.40 6.64
N MET A 70 -15.14 -9.30 6.82
CA MET A 70 -16.51 -9.15 6.37
C MET A 70 -16.57 -8.46 5.01
N ARG A 71 -17.67 -8.68 4.28
CA ARG A 71 -17.96 -7.99 3.03
C ARG A 71 -19.35 -7.37 3.05
N ALA A 72 -19.48 -6.19 2.46
CA ALA A 72 -20.77 -5.50 2.32
C ALA A 72 -20.98 -4.94 0.91
N LEU A 73 -22.25 -4.81 0.53
CA LEU A 73 -22.67 -4.15 -0.70
C LEU A 73 -23.19 -2.75 -0.38
N TYR A 74 -22.56 -1.75 -0.99
CA TYR A 74 -22.94 -0.35 -0.85
C TYR A 74 -23.38 0.20 -2.20
N LEU A 75 -24.69 0.24 -2.45
CA LEU A 75 -25.24 0.53 -3.78
C LEU A 75 -24.65 1.79 -4.44
N ASN A 76 -24.52 2.88 -3.68
CA ASN A 76 -23.98 4.13 -4.22
C ASN A 76 -22.46 4.07 -4.42
N ALA A 77 -21.72 3.51 -3.47
CA ALA A 77 -20.27 3.41 -3.59
C ALA A 77 -19.85 2.44 -4.70
N SER A 78 -20.61 1.36 -4.93
CA SER A 78 -20.34 0.41 -6.02
C SER A 78 -20.46 1.04 -7.43
N MET A 79 -20.97 2.27 -7.56
CA MET A 79 -20.96 3.01 -8.84
C MET A 79 -19.62 3.70 -9.13
N LEU A 80 -18.76 3.90 -8.12
CA LEU A 80 -17.49 4.61 -8.28
C LEU A 80 -16.53 3.81 -9.15
N ALA A 81 -16.02 4.39 -10.23
CA ALA A 81 -15.11 3.73 -11.15
C ALA A 81 -13.69 3.58 -10.58
N HIS A 82 -12.93 2.67 -11.17
CA HIS A 82 -11.53 2.48 -10.84
C HIS A 82 -10.62 3.53 -11.48
N ASN A 83 -9.63 4.01 -10.72
CA ASN A 83 -8.41 4.60 -11.26
C ASN A 83 -7.21 4.15 -10.41
N CYS A 84 -6.05 3.86 -11.02
CA CYS A 84 -4.83 3.53 -10.27
C CYS A 84 -4.23 4.76 -9.57
N ILE A 85 -4.69 5.97 -9.93
CA ILE A 85 -4.46 7.23 -9.22
C ILE A 85 -5.82 7.83 -8.88
N PRO A 86 -6.48 7.29 -7.85
CA PRO A 86 -7.82 7.72 -7.50
C PRO A 86 -7.82 9.16 -6.98
N ASN A 87 -8.94 9.85 -7.13
CA ASN A 87 -9.18 11.18 -6.53
C ASN A 87 -10.06 11.12 -5.26
N ALA A 88 -10.49 9.92 -4.86
CA ALA A 88 -11.20 9.68 -3.61
C ALA A 88 -10.69 8.43 -2.88
N ASN A 89 -10.89 8.42 -1.56
CA ASN A 89 -10.66 7.28 -0.68
C ASN A 89 -11.96 6.90 0.04
N GLN A 90 -12.04 5.63 0.43
CA GLN A 90 -13.16 5.07 1.19
C GLN A 90 -12.74 4.65 2.60
N ALA A 91 -13.62 4.90 3.56
CA ALA A 91 -13.51 4.37 4.92
C ALA A 91 -14.87 3.83 5.39
N ILE A 92 -14.87 2.75 6.15
CA ILE A 92 -16.08 2.11 6.65
C ILE A 92 -16.04 2.12 8.18
N ASP A 93 -16.99 2.80 8.81
CA ASP A 93 -17.03 2.94 10.27
C ASP A 93 -17.60 1.72 10.99
N ASP A 94 -17.57 1.78 12.32
CA ASP A 94 -18.06 0.73 13.23
C ASP A 94 -19.57 0.48 13.17
N GLN A 95 -20.33 1.39 12.54
CA GLN A 95 -21.74 1.15 12.17
C GLN A 95 -21.89 0.65 10.72
N TYR A 96 -20.81 0.17 10.12
CA TYR A 96 -20.75 -0.33 8.75
C TYR A 96 -21.18 0.69 7.71
N ARG A 97 -21.01 2.00 7.96
CA ARG A 97 -21.32 3.05 6.99
C ARG A 97 -20.09 3.37 6.18
N ILE A 98 -20.21 3.27 4.86
CA ILE A 98 -19.15 3.73 3.95
C ILE A 98 -19.18 5.26 3.81
N LYS A 99 -18.01 5.88 3.92
CA LYS A 99 -17.77 7.30 3.70
C LYS A 99 -16.74 7.44 2.60
N ILE A 100 -16.98 8.36 1.67
CA ILE A 100 -16.11 8.67 0.54
C ILE A 100 -15.55 10.07 0.75
N TYR A 101 -14.23 10.18 0.75
CA TYR A 101 -13.51 11.43 0.97
C TYR A 101 -12.71 11.77 -0.28
N ALA A 102 -12.83 13.00 -0.77
CA ALA A 102 -11.94 13.51 -1.80
C ALA A 102 -10.50 13.53 -1.25
N ASN A 103 -9.55 13.01 -2.02
CA ASN A 103 -8.15 12.97 -1.59
C ASN A 103 -7.32 14.16 -2.11
N ARG A 104 -7.88 14.89 -3.08
CA ARG A 104 -7.44 16.17 -3.62
C ARG A 104 -8.67 16.96 -4.08
N ASP A 105 -8.46 18.20 -4.53
CA ASP A 105 -9.51 18.96 -5.20
C ASP A 105 -9.97 18.21 -6.47
N ILE A 106 -11.29 18.17 -6.67
CA ILE A 106 -11.96 17.50 -7.79
C ILE A 106 -12.71 18.56 -8.56
N ASP A 107 -12.36 18.74 -9.83
CA ASP A 107 -12.96 19.77 -10.67
C ASP A 107 -14.43 19.44 -10.98
N LYS A 108 -15.20 20.47 -11.33
CA LYS A 108 -16.56 20.28 -11.84
C LYS A 108 -16.52 19.35 -13.06
N ASP A 109 -17.42 18.38 -13.08
CA ASP A 109 -17.55 17.37 -14.15
C ASP A 109 -16.39 16.35 -14.21
N GLU A 110 -15.42 16.42 -13.28
CA GLU A 110 -14.42 15.37 -13.11
C GLU A 110 -15.05 14.12 -12.45
N MET A 111 -14.74 12.93 -12.98
CA MET A 111 -15.25 11.68 -12.44
C MET A 111 -14.60 11.35 -11.08
N VAL A 112 -15.42 11.05 -10.08
CA VAL A 112 -14.94 10.53 -8.79
C VAL A 112 -14.56 9.06 -8.94
N THR A 113 -13.33 8.71 -8.55
CA THR A 113 -12.74 7.38 -8.71
C THR A 113 -12.04 6.90 -7.45
N ILE A 114 -12.05 5.58 -7.25
CA ILE A 114 -11.34 4.89 -6.16
C ILE A 114 -10.37 3.84 -6.72
N SER A 115 -9.42 3.37 -5.92
CA SER A 115 -8.60 2.23 -6.31
C SER A 115 -9.27 0.92 -5.88
N TYR A 116 -9.33 -0.04 -6.80
CA TYR A 116 -9.78 -1.42 -6.51
C TYR A 116 -8.61 -2.35 -6.24
N THR A 117 -7.37 -1.88 -6.48
CA THR A 117 -6.14 -2.67 -6.35
C THR A 117 -5.26 -2.07 -5.26
N ASN A 118 -4.30 -2.85 -4.78
CA ASN A 118 -3.18 -2.31 -4.04
C ASN A 118 -2.36 -1.39 -4.96
N VAL A 119 -2.10 -0.16 -4.52
CA VAL A 119 -1.37 0.87 -5.29
C VAL A 119 0.11 0.52 -5.50
N LEU A 120 0.67 -0.36 -4.66
CA LEU A 120 2.06 -0.81 -4.72
C LEU A 120 2.30 -1.95 -5.71
N MET A 121 1.26 -2.53 -6.32
CA MET A 121 1.42 -3.55 -7.36
C MET A 121 1.99 -2.93 -8.65
N GLY A 122 2.77 -3.70 -9.41
CA GLY A 122 3.20 -3.35 -10.77
C GLY A 122 2.03 -3.32 -11.77
N THR A 123 2.24 -2.72 -12.94
CA THR A 123 1.16 -2.46 -13.92
C THR A 123 0.47 -3.73 -14.41
N ASP A 124 1.25 -4.76 -14.74
CA ASP A 124 0.70 -6.04 -15.21
C ASP A 124 -0.07 -6.75 -14.10
N ASP A 125 0.46 -6.76 -12.87
CA ASP A 125 -0.20 -7.36 -11.71
C ASP A 125 -1.54 -6.65 -11.41
N ARG A 126 -1.60 -5.30 -11.47
CA ARG A 126 -2.86 -4.53 -11.32
C ARG A 126 -3.86 -4.89 -12.42
N ARG A 127 -3.43 -4.91 -13.69
CA ARG A 127 -4.30 -5.22 -14.83
C ARG A 127 -4.81 -6.67 -14.78
N ASN A 128 -3.98 -7.61 -14.32
CA ASN A 128 -4.39 -9.00 -14.13
C ASN A 128 -5.45 -9.11 -13.04
N PHE A 129 -5.23 -8.49 -11.87
CA PHE A 129 -6.20 -8.47 -10.79
C PHE A 129 -7.56 -7.88 -11.23
N LEU A 130 -7.54 -6.76 -11.96
CA LEU A 130 -8.76 -6.13 -12.48
C LEU A 130 -9.44 -6.98 -13.57
N ARG A 131 -8.67 -7.65 -14.43
CA ARG A 131 -9.23 -8.53 -15.46
C ARG A 131 -9.92 -9.72 -14.84
N GLU A 132 -9.32 -10.34 -13.83
CA GLU A 132 -9.86 -11.54 -13.18
C GLU A 132 -11.03 -11.22 -12.26
N GLY A 133 -10.89 -10.21 -11.40
CA GLY A 133 -11.90 -9.88 -10.39
C GLY A 133 -12.99 -8.92 -10.87
N LYS A 134 -12.67 -8.06 -11.85
CA LYS A 134 -13.54 -6.95 -12.28
C LYS A 134 -13.80 -6.94 -13.80
N TYR A 135 -13.24 -7.89 -14.55
CA TYR A 135 -13.54 -8.15 -15.97
C TYR A 135 -13.32 -6.98 -16.94
N PHE A 136 -12.40 -6.07 -16.61
CA PHE A 136 -11.99 -4.96 -17.50
C PHE A 136 -10.47 -4.79 -17.55
N HIS A 137 -10.00 -4.03 -18.54
CA HIS A 137 -8.60 -3.65 -18.69
C HIS A 137 -8.44 -2.16 -18.36
N CYS A 138 -7.60 -1.83 -17.37
CA CYS A 138 -7.38 -0.44 -16.97
C CYS A 138 -6.51 0.31 -17.98
N VAL A 139 -6.97 1.50 -18.37
CA VAL A 139 -6.32 2.42 -19.32
C VAL A 139 -6.08 3.82 -18.70
N CYS A 140 -6.00 3.90 -17.37
CA CYS A 140 -5.69 5.18 -16.71
C CYS A 140 -4.26 5.64 -17.04
N ALA A 141 -3.97 6.93 -16.83
CA ALA A 141 -2.69 7.54 -17.16
C ALA A 141 -1.47 6.76 -16.63
N ARG A 142 -1.55 6.24 -15.38
CA ARG A 142 -0.48 5.43 -14.79
C ARG A 142 -0.27 4.08 -15.50
N CYS A 143 -1.33 3.44 -15.98
CA CYS A 143 -1.24 2.14 -16.66
C CYS A 143 -0.78 2.28 -18.13
N GLU A 144 -1.06 3.42 -18.76
CA GLU A 144 -0.67 3.72 -20.14
C GLU A 144 0.76 4.26 -20.25
N ASP A 145 1.30 4.85 -19.18
CA ASP A 145 2.69 5.29 -19.13
C ASP A 145 3.65 4.11 -18.79
N PRO A 146 4.60 3.76 -19.67
CA PRO A 146 5.61 2.73 -19.40
C PRO A 146 6.47 2.97 -18.16
N THR A 147 6.61 4.23 -17.74
CA THR A 147 7.35 4.63 -16.53
C THR A 147 6.47 4.68 -15.29
N GLU A 148 5.15 4.50 -15.43
CA GLU A 148 4.15 4.68 -14.38
C GLU A 148 4.21 6.06 -13.71
N LEU A 149 4.17 7.13 -14.50
CA LEU A 149 4.35 8.52 -14.08
C LEU A 149 5.71 8.75 -13.42
N GLU A 150 6.78 8.28 -14.07
CA GLU A 150 8.16 8.36 -13.58
C GLU A 150 8.42 7.63 -12.25
N SER A 151 7.44 6.89 -11.72
CA SER A 151 7.63 6.10 -10.50
C SER A 151 8.54 4.90 -10.74
N HIS A 152 8.60 4.40 -11.98
CA HIS A 152 9.38 3.25 -12.42
C HIS A 152 9.07 1.96 -11.64
N MET A 153 7.81 1.81 -11.22
CA MET A 153 7.31 0.71 -10.40
C MET A 153 7.43 -0.66 -11.07
N SER A 154 7.45 -0.74 -12.40
CA SER A 154 7.64 -1.99 -13.16
C SER A 154 8.91 -1.98 -14.04
N THR A 155 9.86 -1.10 -13.78
CA THR A 155 11.04 -0.90 -14.63
C THR A 155 12.22 -1.81 -14.27
N LEU A 156 12.84 -2.40 -15.29
CA LEU A 156 14.10 -3.15 -15.17
C LEU A 156 15.30 -2.27 -15.56
N ILE A 157 16.47 -2.52 -14.97
CA ILE A 157 17.73 -1.90 -15.36
C ILE A 157 18.29 -2.63 -16.60
N CYS A 158 18.73 -1.87 -17.59
CA CYS A 158 19.34 -2.44 -18.78
C CYS A 158 20.79 -2.87 -18.48
N ASN A 159 21.03 -4.17 -18.42
CA ASN A 159 22.36 -4.74 -18.20
C ASN A 159 23.39 -4.27 -19.24
N LYS A 160 23.01 -4.14 -20.53
CA LYS A 160 23.92 -3.66 -21.59
C LYS A 160 24.37 -2.22 -21.35
N CYS A 161 23.47 -1.35 -20.92
CA CYS A 161 23.82 0.04 -20.57
C CYS A 161 24.69 0.06 -19.31
N ALA A 162 24.31 -0.70 -18.26
CA ALA A 162 25.06 -0.79 -17.02
C ALA A 162 26.52 -1.25 -17.24
N THR A 163 26.73 -2.26 -18.10
CA THR A 163 28.09 -2.71 -18.48
C THR A 163 28.91 -1.61 -19.15
N ASN A 164 28.26 -0.75 -19.93
CA ASN A 164 28.88 0.41 -20.58
C ASN A 164 28.92 1.66 -19.69
N LYS A 165 28.64 1.54 -18.38
CA LYS A 165 28.56 2.65 -17.42
C LYS A 165 27.59 3.75 -17.85
N GLN A 166 26.49 3.37 -18.50
CA GLN A 166 25.41 4.26 -18.91
C GLN A 166 24.11 3.89 -18.19
N GLU A 167 23.28 4.89 -17.94
CA GLU A 167 21.92 4.64 -17.48
C GLU A 167 21.04 4.16 -18.64
N GLY A 168 20.18 3.19 -18.37
CA GLY A 168 19.26 2.65 -19.35
C GLY A 168 18.20 1.80 -18.67
N PHE A 169 16.95 2.00 -19.05
CA PHE A 169 15.81 1.37 -18.41
C PHE A 169 15.04 0.54 -19.43
N ILE A 170 14.77 -0.71 -19.10
CA ILE A 170 13.93 -1.61 -19.89
C ILE A 170 12.48 -1.36 -19.49
N LEU A 171 11.70 -0.81 -20.41
CA LEU A 171 10.31 -0.40 -20.23
C LEU A 171 9.40 -1.22 -21.16
N LYS A 172 8.16 -1.45 -20.74
CA LYS A 172 7.16 -2.16 -21.56
C LYS A 172 6.60 -1.21 -22.62
N ILE A 173 6.86 -1.48 -23.89
CA ILE A 173 6.40 -0.63 -25.00
C ILE A 173 5.11 -1.16 -25.64
N ASP A 174 4.89 -2.47 -25.57
CA ASP A 174 3.69 -3.14 -26.04
C ASP A 174 3.44 -4.43 -25.23
N PRO A 175 2.31 -5.13 -25.40
CA PRO A 175 1.99 -6.33 -24.61
C PRO A 175 3.04 -7.46 -24.67
N LYS A 176 3.83 -7.53 -25.75
CA LYS A 176 4.80 -8.61 -26.02
C LYS A 176 6.26 -8.17 -25.88
N THR A 177 6.53 -6.86 -25.92
CA THR A 177 7.89 -6.33 -26.05
C THR A 177 8.24 -5.32 -24.96
N TRP A 178 9.44 -5.50 -24.41
CA TRP A 178 10.12 -4.56 -23.55
C TRP A 178 11.37 -4.03 -24.25
N LYS A 179 11.64 -2.73 -24.14
CA LYS A 179 12.75 -2.07 -24.84
C LYS A 179 13.50 -1.11 -23.92
N CYS A 180 14.81 -1.03 -24.10
CA CYS A 180 15.66 -0.06 -23.39
C CYS A 180 15.38 1.37 -23.89
N SER A 181 15.31 2.31 -22.95
CA SER A 181 15.19 3.75 -23.23
C SER A 181 16.44 4.35 -23.87
N ASN A 182 17.62 3.74 -23.70
CA ASN A 182 18.91 4.32 -24.12
C ASN A 182 19.62 3.52 -25.22
N CYS A 183 19.40 2.20 -25.32
CA CYS A 183 20.05 1.36 -26.35
C CYS A 183 19.04 0.46 -27.09
N GLN A 184 19.52 -0.36 -28.03
CA GLN A 184 18.66 -1.27 -28.82
C GLN A 184 18.38 -2.61 -28.11
N HIS A 185 18.60 -2.71 -26.80
CA HIS A 185 18.29 -3.93 -26.08
C HIS A 185 16.77 -4.10 -25.94
N CYS A 186 16.26 -5.26 -26.36
CA CYS A 186 14.87 -5.65 -26.21
C CYS A 186 14.76 -7.01 -25.50
N LEU A 187 13.68 -7.19 -24.76
CA LEU A 187 13.28 -8.45 -24.12
C LEU A 187 11.83 -8.76 -24.50
N LYS A 188 11.48 -10.03 -24.61
CA LYS A 188 10.09 -10.47 -24.73
C LYS A 188 9.44 -10.51 -23.35
N THR A 189 8.12 -10.30 -23.29
CA THR A 189 7.34 -10.38 -22.03
C THR A 189 7.59 -11.68 -21.26
N GLU A 190 7.59 -12.84 -21.94
CA GLU A 190 7.86 -14.15 -21.33
C GLU A 190 9.23 -14.22 -20.61
N GLN A 191 10.25 -13.53 -21.16
CA GLN A 191 11.58 -13.47 -20.54
C GLN A 191 11.55 -12.62 -19.27
N VAL A 192 10.84 -11.49 -19.30
CA VAL A 192 10.67 -10.62 -18.13
C VAL A 192 9.87 -11.34 -17.05
N GLU A 193 8.78 -12.01 -17.40
CA GLU A 193 7.97 -12.81 -16.47
C GLU A 193 8.81 -13.89 -15.79
N THR A 194 9.62 -14.64 -16.55
CA THR A 194 10.54 -15.64 -16.00
C THR A 194 11.56 -15.04 -15.04
N ILE A 195 12.08 -13.85 -15.34
CA ILE A 195 13.01 -13.13 -14.44
C ILE A 195 12.29 -12.75 -13.15
N LEU A 196 11.11 -12.14 -13.25
CA LEU A 196 10.34 -11.67 -12.10
C LEU A 196 9.85 -12.81 -11.21
N GLU A 197 9.47 -13.96 -11.79
CA GLU A 197 9.07 -15.15 -11.04
C GLU A 197 10.23 -15.69 -10.17
N LYS A 198 11.43 -15.82 -10.75
CA LYS A 198 12.63 -16.21 -9.99
C LYS A 198 12.98 -15.23 -8.89
N VAL A 199 12.87 -13.93 -9.16
CA VAL A 199 13.12 -12.91 -8.14
C VAL A 199 12.09 -13.00 -7.01
N LYS A 200 10.80 -13.20 -7.33
CA LYS A 200 9.75 -13.38 -6.32
C LYS A 200 10.01 -14.62 -5.46
N GLU A 201 10.45 -15.72 -6.04
CA GLU A 201 10.85 -16.94 -5.32
C GLU A 201 12.03 -16.69 -4.38
N GLU A 202 13.09 -16.02 -4.84
CA GLU A 202 14.24 -15.67 -3.99
C GLU A 202 13.81 -14.80 -2.78
N VAL A 203 12.95 -13.80 -3.01
CA VAL A 203 12.43 -12.92 -1.94
C VAL A 203 11.57 -13.68 -0.94
N PHE A 204 10.70 -14.58 -1.42
CA PHE A 204 9.85 -15.42 -0.57
C PHE A 204 10.68 -16.24 0.43
N HIS A 205 11.79 -16.82 -0.01
CA HIS A 205 12.68 -17.60 0.86
C HIS A 205 13.51 -16.76 1.85
N ALA A 206 13.51 -15.43 1.73
CA ALA A 206 14.26 -14.52 2.60
C ALA A 206 13.40 -13.76 3.61
N GLN A 207 12.07 -13.92 3.58
CA GLN A 207 11.10 -13.04 4.28
C GLN A 207 11.36 -12.83 5.78
N ASP A 208 12.02 -13.78 6.46
CA ASP A 208 12.28 -13.75 7.91
C ASP A 208 13.76 -13.50 8.28
N ASP A 209 14.64 -13.22 7.32
CA ASP A 209 16.06 -12.90 7.57
C ASP A 209 16.45 -11.53 7.00
N ILE A 210 16.59 -10.55 7.90
CA ILE A 210 16.93 -9.17 7.56
C ILE A 210 18.27 -9.07 6.82
N ARG A 211 19.26 -9.91 7.15
CA ARG A 211 20.57 -9.88 6.50
C ARG A 211 20.47 -10.41 5.08
N HIS A 212 19.66 -11.45 4.90
CA HIS A 212 19.39 -12.01 3.58
C HIS A 212 18.62 -11.00 2.70
N LEU A 213 17.61 -10.33 3.27
CA LEU A 213 16.86 -9.28 2.56
C LEU A 213 17.76 -8.09 2.16
N GLU A 214 18.67 -7.64 3.03
CA GLU A 214 19.63 -6.56 2.70
C GLU A 214 20.60 -6.97 1.59
N TYR A 215 21.07 -8.22 1.60
CA TYR A 215 21.88 -8.78 0.51
C TYR A 215 21.09 -8.83 -0.80
N LEU A 216 19.86 -9.37 -0.77
CA LEU A 216 18.98 -9.43 -1.94
C LEU A 216 18.67 -8.04 -2.46
N LEU A 217 18.39 -7.06 -1.60
CA LEU A 217 18.14 -5.69 -2.03
C LEU A 217 19.34 -5.12 -2.82
N THR A 218 20.56 -5.34 -2.34
CA THR A 218 21.79 -4.91 -3.03
C THR A 218 21.94 -5.62 -4.39
N LYS A 219 21.70 -6.94 -4.43
CA LYS A 219 21.73 -7.72 -5.68
C LYS A 219 20.67 -7.25 -6.67
N LEU A 220 19.42 -7.16 -6.23
CA LEU A 220 18.26 -6.88 -7.09
C LEU A 220 18.23 -5.45 -7.61
N THR A 221 18.80 -4.48 -6.89
CA THR A 221 18.94 -3.09 -7.38
C THR A 221 19.93 -2.93 -8.53
N THR A 222 20.66 -3.99 -8.91
CA THR A 222 21.44 -4.02 -10.16
C THR A 222 20.61 -4.45 -11.38
N LEU A 223 19.45 -5.07 -11.13
CA LEU A 223 18.57 -5.66 -12.14
C LEU A 223 17.23 -4.91 -12.26
N LEU A 224 16.70 -4.43 -11.14
CA LEU A 224 15.41 -3.78 -11.01
C LEU A 224 15.63 -2.33 -10.59
N HIS A 225 14.79 -1.41 -11.08
CA HIS A 225 14.83 -0.04 -10.63
C HIS A 225 14.61 0.05 -9.11
N LYS A 226 15.21 1.04 -8.44
CA LYS A 226 15.11 1.21 -6.97
C LYS A 226 13.68 1.34 -6.43
N ASN A 227 12.74 1.71 -7.29
CA ASN A 227 11.31 1.82 -6.99
C ASN A 227 10.48 0.66 -7.57
N HIS A 228 11.12 -0.35 -8.18
CA HIS A 228 10.38 -1.50 -8.69
C HIS A 228 9.56 -2.14 -7.57
N TYR A 229 8.34 -2.59 -7.84
CA TYR A 229 7.40 -3.03 -6.81
C TYR A 229 7.95 -4.13 -5.90
N ILE A 230 8.72 -5.09 -6.45
CA ILE A 230 9.43 -6.11 -5.64
C ILE A 230 10.49 -5.50 -4.72
N ILE A 231 11.24 -4.49 -5.20
CA ILE A 231 12.22 -3.78 -4.37
C ILE A 231 11.52 -3.04 -3.24
N VAL A 232 10.37 -2.43 -3.52
CA VAL A 232 9.54 -1.75 -2.51
C VAL A 232 9.04 -2.75 -1.47
N ASP A 233 8.60 -3.93 -1.88
CA ASP A 233 8.18 -5.01 -0.97
C ASP A 233 9.32 -5.46 -0.04
N VAL A 234 10.51 -5.73 -0.60
CA VAL A 234 11.72 -6.05 0.19
C VAL A 234 12.04 -4.94 1.19
N LYS A 235 11.98 -3.67 0.78
CA LYS A 235 12.21 -2.51 1.66
C LYS A 235 11.17 -2.42 2.79
N GLN A 236 9.90 -2.74 2.51
CA GLN A 236 8.85 -2.77 3.52
C GLN A 236 9.08 -3.90 4.53
N ASN A 237 9.49 -5.08 4.08
CA ASN A 237 9.83 -6.20 4.96
C ASN A 237 11.01 -5.85 5.88
N ILE A 238 12.08 -5.26 5.34
CA ILE A 238 13.22 -4.78 6.15
C ILE A 238 12.73 -3.73 7.17
N ALA A 239 11.94 -2.74 6.76
CA ALA A 239 11.44 -1.70 7.66
C ALA A 239 10.57 -2.27 8.81
N ASN A 240 9.76 -3.30 8.52
CA ASN A 240 8.96 -4.01 9.52
C ASN A 240 9.84 -4.78 10.51
N MET A 241 10.87 -5.49 10.04
CA MET A 241 11.82 -6.18 10.91
C MET A 241 12.60 -5.19 11.80
N LEU A 242 13.04 -4.07 11.23
CA LEU A 242 13.69 -2.99 11.99
C LEU A 242 12.77 -2.41 13.05
N ARG A 243 11.47 -2.26 12.77
CA ARG A 243 10.50 -1.82 13.78
C ARG A 243 10.45 -2.77 14.97
N THR A 244 10.44 -4.08 14.75
CA THR A 244 10.43 -5.09 15.82
C THR A 244 11.72 -5.05 16.63
N ILE A 245 12.88 -4.95 15.97
CA ILE A 245 14.20 -4.87 16.62
C ILE A 245 14.30 -3.60 17.47
N ILE A 246 13.94 -2.44 16.92
CA ILE A 246 14.02 -1.15 17.61
C ILE A 246 13.10 -1.07 18.83
N ARG A 247 11.89 -1.66 18.74
CA ARG A 247 10.92 -1.65 19.85
C ARG A 247 11.22 -2.67 20.94
N ASN A 248 12.21 -3.55 20.75
CA ASN A 248 12.57 -4.53 21.76
C ASN A 248 13.33 -3.85 22.91
N SER A 249 12.68 -3.67 24.06
CA SER A 249 13.24 -3.02 25.25
C SER A 249 14.43 -3.75 25.87
N LEU A 250 14.65 -5.03 25.51
CA LEU A 250 15.81 -5.80 25.95
C LEU A 250 17.08 -5.48 25.16
N GLN A 251 16.94 -4.75 24.05
CA GLN A 251 18.04 -4.37 23.18
C GLN A 251 18.27 -2.86 23.24
N ARG A 252 19.52 -2.42 23.09
CA ARG A 252 19.88 -1.03 22.84
C ARG A 252 20.19 -0.89 21.35
N PRO A 253 19.24 -0.44 20.51
CA PRO A 253 19.44 -0.40 19.07
C PRO A 253 20.54 0.59 18.72
N GLY A 254 21.48 0.19 17.86
CA GLY A 254 22.50 1.10 17.35
C GLY A 254 21.92 2.14 16.37
N ARG A 255 22.57 3.30 16.27
CA ARG A 255 22.18 4.43 15.39
C ARG A 255 21.93 4.03 13.94
N GLN A 256 22.76 3.14 13.41
CA GLN A 256 22.66 2.64 12.03
C GLN A 256 21.30 2.01 11.72
N LEU A 257 20.62 1.41 12.71
CA LEU A 257 19.29 0.83 12.54
C LEU A 257 18.22 1.91 12.33
N TYR A 258 18.30 3.00 13.11
CA TYR A 258 17.42 4.16 12.94
C TYR A 258 17.67 4.84 11.60
N GLU A 259 18.93 5.12 11.25
CA GLU A 259 19.30 5.71 9.96
C GLU A 259 18.84 4.86 8.78
N ARG A 260 18.93 3.53 8.90
CA ARG A 260 18.45 2.62 7.87
C ARG A 260 16.93 2.71 7.73
N LYS A 261 16.20 2.66 8.85
CA LYS A 261 14.74 2.77 8.86
C LYS A 261 14.25 4.10 8.29
N ILE A 262 14.88 5.22 8.68
CA ILE A 262 14.55 6.57 8.18
C ILE A 262 14.70 6.63 6.66
N ARG A 263 15.82 6.13 6.11
CA ARG A 263 16.05 6.09 4.66
C ARG A 263 14.97 5.29 3.93
N LEU A 264 14.60 4.11 4.43
CA LEU A 264 13.56 3.28 3.83
C LEU A 264 12.19 3.99 3.83
N CYS A 265 11.81 4.62 4.94
CA CYS A 265 10.56 5.37 5.02
C CYS A 265 10.57 6.61 4.11
N GLN A 266 11.68 7.33 4.02
CA GLN A 266 11.82 8.50 3.15
C GLN A 266 11.66 8.13 1.67
N GLU A 267 12.31 7.06 1.21
CA GLU A 267 12.15 6.55 -0.16
C GLU A 267 10.70 6.18 -0.47
N LEU A 268 10.00 5.54 0.48
CA LEU A 268 8.59 5.17 0.33
C LEU A 268 7.67 6.41 0.28
N VAL A 269 7.92 7.43 1.10
CA VAL A 269 7.14 8.69 1.08
C VAL A 269 7.27 9.38 -0.27
N VAL A 270 8.48 9.47 -0.83
CA VAL A 270 8.73 10.07 -2.15
C VAL A 270 7.98 9.31 -3.24
N LEU A 271 8.08 7.98 -3.25
CA LEU A 271 7.34 7.15 -4.20
C LEU A 271 5.82 7.33 -4.09
N LEU A 272 5.27 7.32 -2.87
CA LEU A 272 3.85 7.51 -2.61
C LEU A 272 3.36 8.91 -2.96
N HIS A 273 4.24 9.90 -3.06
CA HIS A 273 3.87 11.21 -3.59
C HIS A 273 3.47 11.13 -5.07
N ILE A 274 4.11 10.24 -5.83
CA ILE A 274 3.85 10.03 -7.26
C ILE A 274 2.59 9.17 -7.48
N ILE A 275 2.53 8.00 -6.84
CA ILE A 275 1.51 6.98 -7.18
C ILE A 275 0.20 7.08 -6.38
N GLN A 276 0.22 7.79 -5.26
CA GLN A 276 -0.97 8.03 -4.43
C GLN A 276 -0.90 9.44 -3.82
N PRO A 277 -1.03 10.49 -4.65
CA PRO A 277 -1.05 11.87 -4.18
C PRO A 277 -2.26 12.13 -3.27
N GLY A 278 -2.17 13.15 -2.42
CA GLY A 278 -3.22 13.48 -1.48
C GLY A 278 -3.29 12.55 -0.26
N ILE A 279 -4.50 12.28 0.21
CA ILE A 279 -4.77 11.40 1.37
C ILE A 279 -4.29 9.97 1.06
N SER A 280 -3.37 9.45 1.88
CA SER A 280 -2.80 8.11 1.73
C SER A 280 -2.42 7.50 3.08
N ARG A 281 -3.05 6.37 3.42
CA ARG A 281 -2.74 5.57 4.61
C ARG A 281 -1.26 5.18 4.68
N LEU A 282 -0.73 4.68 3.56
CA LEU A 282 0.66 4.23 3.46
C LEU A 282 1.64 5.38 3.71
N LYS A 283 1.33 6.57 3.18
CA LYS A 283 2.17 7.77 3.36
C LYS A 283 2.16 8.20 4.82
N ALA A 284 1.00 8.15 5.46
CA ALA A 284 0.87 8.47 6.87
C ALA A 284 1.66 7.52 7.76
N ILE A 285 1.55 6.21 7.52
CA ILE A 285 2.30 5.18 8.26
C ILE A 285 3.80 5.39 8.09
N ALA A 286 4.26 5.62 6.85
CA ALA A 286 5.67 5.88 6.57
C ALA A 286 6.18 7.16 7.27
N LEU A 287 5.40 8.25 7.26
CA LEU A 287 5.74 9.49 7.97
C LEU A 287 5.82 9.30 9.48
N TYR A 288 4.88 8.56 10.07
CA TYR A 288 4.91 8.24 11.50
C TYR A 288 6.14 7.41 11.86
N GLU A 289 6.39 6.31 11.14
CA GLU A 289 7.53 5.42 11.41
C GLU A 289 8.88 6.13 11.18
N MET A 290 8.93 7.09 10.25
CA MET A 290 10.10 7.95 10.04
C MET A 290 10.26 8.97 11.17
N ALA A 291 9.18 9.58 11.65
CA ALA A 291 9.21 10.59 12.72
C ALA A 291 9.69 9.99 14.04
N ILE A 292 9.14 8.84 14.44
CA ILE A 292 9.54 8.16 15.68
C ILE A 292 10.99 7.72 15.64
N ALA A 293 11.45 7.14 14.52
CA ALA A 293 12.84 6.74 14.36
C ALA A 293 13.81 7.93 14.36
N SER A 294 13.37 9.05 13.77
CA SER A 294 14.16 10.29 13.73
C SER A 294 14.30 10.91 15.11
N ALA A 295 13.20 11.04 15.86
CA ALA A 295 13.21 11.61 17.21
C ALA A 295 14.16 10.84 18.14
N GLU A 296 14.09 9.51 18.14
CA GLU A 296 15.01 8.65 18.90
C GLU A 296 16.48 8.81 18.46
N LEU A 297 16.74 8.85 17.15
CA LEU A 297 18.10 9.07 16.65
C LEU A 297 18.67 10.41 17.10
N TYR A 298 17.88 11.49 17.07
CA TYR A 298 18.35 12.81 17.50
C TYR A 298 18.57 12.86 19.02
N ARG A 299 17.71 12.22 19.82
CA ARG A 299 17.92 12.09 21.28
C ARG A 299 19.22 11.34 21.60
N LEU A 300 19.52 10.25 20.86
CA LEU A 300 20.80 9.53 21.00
C LEU A 300 22.00 10.40 20.65
N ARG A 301 21.91 11.19 19.58
CA ARG A 301 22.98 12.12 19.17
C ARG A 301 23.21 13.22 20.19
N PHE A 302 22.14 13.74 20.79
CA PHE A 302 22.24 14.72 21.87
C PHE A 302 22.88 14.12 23.13
N GLY A 303 22.46 12.92 23.54
CA GLY A 303 23.03 12.23 24.70
C GLY A 303 24.49 11.77 24.53
N GLU A 304 25.03 11.83 23.32
CA GLU A 304 26.44 11.59 22.98
C GLU A 304 27.19 12.91 22.66
N ASP A 305 26.61 14.06 23.00
CA ASP A 305 27.17 15.40 22.82
C ASP A 305 27.53 15.77 21.35
N GLU A 306 26.89 15.12 20.37
CA GLU A 306 27.14 15.41 18.94
C GLU A 306 26.34 16.58 18.39
N ILE A 307 25.24 16.91 19.06
CA ILE A 307 24.37 18.03 18.69
C ILE A 307 24.05 18.84 19.93
N SER A 308 23.88 20.14 19.75
CA SER A 308 23.45 21.06 20.79
C SER A 308 21.96 20.90 21.13
N ALA A 309 21.55 21.45 22.27
CA ALA A 309 20.14 21.50 22.66
C ALA A 309 19.28 22.26 21.64
N GLN A 310 19.84 23.32 21.04
CA GLN A 310 19.18 24.10 19.99
C GLN A 310 18.98 23.25 18.72
N GLU A 311 20.00 22.50 18.29
CA GLU A 311 19.88 21.60 17.14
C GLU A 311 18.88 20.48 17.41
N LEU A 312 18.92 19.84 18.59
CA LEU A 312 17.94 18.84 18.97
C LEU A 312 16.51 19.40 18.87
N GLN A 313 16.29 20.60 19.42
CA GLN A 313 14.99 21.27 19.34
C GLN A 313 14.52 21.45 17.89
N GLU A 314 15.37 21.96 17.00
CA GLU A 314 15.04 22.14 15.59
C GLU A 314 14.69 20.81 14.90
N TYR A 315 15.42 19.75 15.22
CA TYR A 315 15.15 18.41 14.70
C TYR A 315 13.85 17.81 15.25
N LEU A 316 13.55 18.00 16.53
CA LEU A 316 12.28 17.56 17.13
C LEU A 316 11.09 18.31 16.54
N ARG A 317 11.21 19.61 16.25
CA ARG A 317 10.16 20.38 15.54
C ARG A 317 9.91 19.85 14.13
N LYS A 318 10.94 19.37 13.41
CA LYS A 318 10.76 18.66 12.13
C LYS A 318 9.99 17.34 12.30
N CYS A 319 10.29 16.58 13.35
CA CYS A 319 9.55 15.36 13.68
C CYS A 319 8.09 15.65 14.03
N GLU A 320 7.83 16.75 14.76
CA GLU A 320 6.47 17.21 15.06
C GLU A 320 5.66 17.48 13.78
N ALA A 321 6.27 18.15 12.80
CA ALA A 321 5.62 18.43 11.51
C ALA A 321 5.24 17.13 10.78
N MET A 322 6.11 16.11 10.81
CA MET A 322 5.83 14.81 10.22
C MET A 322 4.70 14.06 10.94
N TYR A 323 4.66 14.09 12.27
CA TYR A 323 3.55 13.52 13.05
C TYR A 323 2.22 14.22 12.76
N ARG A 324 2.22 15.55 12.67
CA ARG A 324 1.01 16.32 12.32
C ARG A 324 0.49 15.95 10.93
N GLU A 325 1.39 15.82 9.95
CA GLU A 325 1.00 15.42 8.60
C GLU A 325 0.50 13.97 8.55
N SER A 326 1.17 13.05 9.25
CA SER A 326 0.71 11.66 9.39
C SER A 326 -0.71 11.60 9.98
N MET A 327 -0.96 12.33 11.08
CA MET A 327 -2.28 12.42 11.71
C MET A 327 -3.33 13.02 10.76
N ARG A 328 -2.99 14.08 10.02
CA ARG A 328 -3.89 14.71 9.05
C ARG A 328 -4.35 13.74 7.96
N LEU A 329 -3.43 12.90 7.48
CA LEU A 329 -3.71 11.89 6.46
C LEU A 329 -4.58 10.72 6.98
N LEU A 330 -4.61 10.48 8.29
CA LEU A 330 -5.38 9.39 8.92
C LEU A 330 -6.67 9.85 9.61
N LEU A 331 -6.95 11.15 9.68
CA LEU A 331 -8.10 11.71 10.41
C LEU A 331 -9.46 11.12 9.97
N TYR A 332 -9.53 10.62 8.74
CA TYR A 332 -10.73 10.07 8.12
C TYR A 332 -10.94 8.57 8.41
N GLU A 333 -9.92 7.92 8.98
CA GLU A 333 -9.97 6.50 9.32
C GLU A 333 -10.80 6.30 10.61
N PRO A 334 -11.72 5.33 10.62
CA PRO A 334 -12.48 4.98 11.81
C PRO A 334 -11.56 4.58 12.96
N PRO A 335 -11.84 4.98 14.21
CA PRO A 335 -11.01 4.67 15.38
C PRO A 335 -10.76 3.17 15.60
N GLU A 336 -11.65 2.31 15.12
CA GLU A 336 -11.62 0.86 15.28
C GLU A 336 -10.64 0.18 14.32
N THR A 337 -10.22 0.87 13.26
CA THR A 337 -9.22 0.36 12.31
C THR A 337 -7.80 0.44 12.89
N PRO A 338 -6.85 -0.37 12.39
CA PRO A 338 -5.44 -0.24 12.77
C PRO A 338 -4.90 1.19 12.58
N GLU A 339 -5.30 1.85 11.51
CA GLU A 339 -4.93 3.23 11.19
C GLU A 339 -5.57 4.23 12.17
N GLY A 340 -6.83 4.02 12.59
CA GLY A 340 -7.46 4.82 13.63
C GLY A 340 -6.82 4.65 15.02
N GLN A 341 -6.37 3.44 15.36
CA GLN A 341 -5.57 3.21 16.57
C GLN A 341 -4.18 3.87 16.48
N LEU A 342 -3.59 3.88 15.28
CA LEU A 342 -2.32 4.58 15.03
C LEU A 342 -2.45 6.09 15.29
N VAL A 343 -3.58 6.72 14.96
CA VAL A 343 -3.85 8.13 15.30
C VAL A 343 -3.76 8.36 16.81
N LYS A 344 -4.28 7.45 17.63
CA LYS A 344 -4.18 7.55 19.10
C LYS A 344 -2.73 7.47 19.57
N SER A 345 -1.93 6.56 18.98
CA SER A 345 -0.50 6.48 19.25
C SER A 345 0.22 7.77 18.86
N ILE A 346 -0.04 8.31 17.67
CA ILE A 346 0.54 9.58 17.21
C ILE A 346 0.23 10.72 18.18
N ILE A 347 -1.00 10.80 18.71
CA ILE A 347 -1.39 11.82 19.69
C ILE A 347 -0.59 11.71 20.99
N SER A 348 -0.32 10.50 21.48
CA SER A 348 0.51 10.28 22.65
C SER A 348 1.95 10.72 22.40
N GLU A 349 2.56 10.23 21.32
CA GLU A 349 3.94 10.56 20.92
C GLU A 349 4.13 12.07 20.70
N LEU A 350 3.14 12.74 20.10
CA LEU A 350 3.16 14.20 19.93
C LEU A 350 3.14 14.95 21.26
N ARG A 351 2.46 14.44 22.28
CA ARG A 351 2.41 15.06 23.61
C ARG A 351 3.76 14.94 24.30
N ASP A 352 4.38 13.77 24.22
CA ASP A 352 5.68 13.51 24.82
C ASP A 352 6.75 14.35 24.13
N LEU A 353 6.78 14.35 22.78
CA LEU A 353 7.69 15.16 21.99
C LEU A 353 7.54 16.67 22.24
N ARG A 354 6.32 17.18 22.45
CA ARG A 354 6.11 18.59 22.80
C ARG A 354 6.60 18.94 24.20
N SER A 355 6.45 18.02 25.14
CA SER A 355 6.99 18.18 26.49
C SER A 355 8.53 18.28 26.43
N ASP A 356 9.18 17.43 25.63
CA ASP A 356 10.64 17.50 25.41
C ASP A 356 11.05 18.86 24.82
N ILE A 357 10.36 19.33 23.78
CA ILE A 357 10.64 20.64 23.17
C ILE A 357 10.48 21.76 24.21
N GLN A 358 9.45 21.71 25.06
CA GLN A 358 9.20 22.73 26.07
C GLN A 358 10.27 22.75 27.15
N ILE A 359 10.78 21.59 27.57
CA ILE A 359 11.91 21.48 28.50
C ILE A 359 13.18 22.08 27.88
N LEU A 360 13.41 21.86 26.59
CA LEU A 360 14.53 22.47 25.86
C LEU A 360 14.36 24.00 25.66
N ASP A 361 13.12 24.49 25.50
CA ASP A 361 12.80 25.92 25.40
C ASP A 361 12.97 26.65 26.74
N ASN A 362 12.69 25.97 27.86
CA ASN A 362 12.81 26.51 29.22
C ASN A 362 13.58 25.55 30.12
N PRO A 363 14.92 25.50 30.03
CA PRO A 363 15.73 24.64 30.88
C PRO A 363 15.45 24.98 32.36
N LEU A 364 15.17 23.95 33.17
CA LEU A 364 15.03 24.12 34.62
C LEU A 364 16.32 24.75 35.17
N PRO A 365 16.24 25.64 36.18
CA PRO A 365 17.44 26.17 36.82
C PRO A 365 18.30 25.00 37.29
N GLU A 366 19.58 24.99 36.94
CA GLU A 366 20.53 24.06 37.53
C GLU A 366 20.50 24.30 39.04
N HIS A 367 20.15 23.26 39.80
CA HIS A 367 20.41 23.26 41.22
C HIS A 367 21.94 23.18 41.35
N ASP A 368 22.57 24.33 41.58
CA ASP A 368 23.93 24.42 42.09
C ASP A 368 23.94 23.73 43.46
N ASP A 369 24.29 22.44 43.48
CA ASP A 369 24.70 21.74 44.70
C ASP A 369 26.09 22.30 45.08
N GLU A 370 26.10 23.38 45.87
CA GLU A 370 27.27 23.89 46.60
C GLU A 370 27.75 22.95 47.72
#